data_AF-A0A358Y4E6-F1
#
_entry.id   AF-A0A358Y4E6-F1
#
_cell.length_a   1.000
_cell.length_b   1.000
_cell.length_c   1.000
_cell.angle_alpha   90.00
_cell.angle_beta   90.00
_cell.angle_gamma   90.00
#
_symmetry.space_group_name_H-M   'P 1'
#
loop_
_entity.id
_entity.type
_entity.pdbx_description
1 polymer ?
#
loop_
_entity_poly.entity_id
_entity_poly.type
_entity_poly.pdbx_seq_one_letter_code
_entity_poly.pdbx_strand_id
1 'polypeptide(L)' 'LKKLEISTQIQYDSPTDLLSTDRLIEICKIYGADTYLAGSGGKKYMELDKFEAAKIKVEFQNLSDEQKVHVLDIL' A
#
# COMPACT_ATOMS: atom_id res chain seq x y z
N LEU A 1 -11.21 11.70 -8.55
CA LEU A 1 -10.70 12.22 -7.27
C LEU A 1 -11.61 13.28 -6.66
N LYS A 2 -11.96 14.37 -7.36
CA LYS A 2 -12.88 15.40 -6.84
C LYS A 2 -14.23 14.85 -6.33
N LYS A 3 -14.75 13.78 -6.95
CA LYS A 3 -15.96 13.05 -6.51
C LYS A 3 -15.75 12.10 -5.32
N LEU A 4 -14.51 11.68 -5.07
CA LEU A 4 -14.14 10.86 -3.91
C LEU A 4 -13.58 11.71 -2.76
N GLU A 5 -13.52 13.03 -2.95
CA GLU A 5 -12.96 14.01 -2.00
C GLU A 5 -11.54 13.70 -1.50
N ILE A 6 -10.79 12.90 -2.26
CA ILE A 6 -9.38 12.60 -1.96
C ILE A 6 -8.52 13.79 -2.38
N SER A 7 -7.86 14.39 -1.40
CA SER A 7 -6.90 15.49 -1.56
C SER A 7 -5.44 15.03 -1.59
N THR A 8 -5.17 13.78 -1.21
CA THR A 8 -3.83 13.19 -1.20
C THR A 8 -3.20 13.23 -2.59
N GLN A 9 -1.93 13.66 -2.66
CA GLN A 9 -1.17 13.70 -3.90
C GLN A 9 -1.05 12.29 -4.50
N ILE A 10 -1.32 12.18 -5.79
CA ILE A 10 -1.07 10.95 -6.56
C ILE A 10 0.23 11.11 -7.32
N GLN A 11 1.12 10.14 -7.15
CA GLN A 11 2.35 10.03 -7.91
C GLN A 11 2.28 8.82 -8.82
N TYR A 12 2.82 8.97 -10.03
CA TYR A 12 2.90 7.88 -11.00
C TYR A 12 4.23 7.17 -10.88
N ASP A 13 4.17 5.86 -11.05
CA ASP A 13 5.36 5.02 -11.03
C ASP A 13 6.23 5.26 -12.28
N SER A 14 7.53 4.96 -12.19
CA SER A 14 8.49 5.07 -13.28
C SER A 14 8.92 3.70 -13.84
N PRO A 15 9.44 3.61 -15.08
CA PRO A 15 9.98 2.36 -15.60
C PRO A 15 11.12 1.80 -14.73
N THR A 16 11.11 0.50 -14.48
CA THR A 16 12.12 -0.23 -13.72
C THR A 16 12.06 -1.72 -14.03
N ASP A 17 13.12 -2.46 -13.71
CA ASP A 17 13.15 -3.92 -13.73
C ASP A 17 12.82 -4.53 -12.35
N LEU A 18 12.66 -3.70 -11.31
CA LEU A 18 12.29 -4.17 -9.98
C LEU A 18 10.82 -4.64 -9.97
N LEU A 19 10.58 -5.76 -9.28
CA LEU A 19 9.28 -6.40 -9.21
C LEU A 19 8.84 -6.60 -7.75
N SER A 20 7.55 -6.81 -7.55
CA SER A 20 6.97 -7.27 -6.27
C SER A 20 7.45 -6.45 -5.06
N THR A 21 7.91 -7.10 -3.98
CA THR A 21 8.36 -6.44 -2.75
C THR A 21 9.47 -5.42 -2.98
N ASP A 22 10.43 -5.73 -3.86
CA ASP A 22 11.58 -4.84 -4.11
C ASP A 22 11.14 -3.52 -4.76
N ARG A 23 10.12 -3.57 -5.64
CA ARG A 23 9.54 -2.34 -6.21
C ARG A 23 8.86 -1.49 -5.15
N LEU A 24 8.08 -2.11 -4.26
CA LEU A 24 7.37 -1.38 -3.20
C LEU A 24 8.33 -0.65 -2.27
N ILE A 25 9.41 -1.32 -1.86
CA ILE A 25 10.46 -0.73 -1.02
C ILE A 25 11.15 0.44 -1.73
N GLU A 26 11.44 0.29 -3.03
CA GLU A 26 12.09 1.36 -3.79
C GLU A 26 11.21 2.59 -3.93
N ILE A 27 9.91 2.41 -4.16
CA ILE A 27 8.94 3.52 -4.17
C ILE A 27 8.95 4.23 -2.82
N CYS A 28 8.90 3.50 -1.71
CA CYS A 28 8.97 4.11 -0.38
C CYS A 28 10.26 4.93 -0.19
N LYS A 29 11.42 4.41 -0.60
CA LYS A 29 12.69 5.13 -0.50
C LYS A 29 12.73 6.41 -1.33
N ILE A 30 12.26 6.37 -2.58
CA ILE A 30 12.23 7.54 -3.49
C ILE A 30 11.47 8.70 -2.86
N TYR A 31 10.37 8.42 -2.16
CA TYR A 31 9.53 9.44 -1.53
C TYR A 31 9.81 9.66 -0.04
N GLY A 32 10.83 8.99 0.52
CA GLY A 32 11.17 9.09 1.94
C GLY A 32 10.07 8.59 2.88
N ALA A 33 9.25 7.64 2.43
CA ALA A 33 8.20 7.04 3.23
C ALA A 33 8.77 6.04 4.24
N ASP A 34 8.25 6.06 5.46
CA ASP A 34 8.58 5.13 6.54
C ASP A 34 7.55 3.99 6.68
N THR A 35 6.42 4.08 5.98
CA THR A 35 5.28 3.16 6.15
C THR A 35 4.67 2.80 4.80
N TYR A 36 4.39 1.50 4.61
CA TYR A 36 3.65 0.96 3.48
C TYR A 36 2.31 0.37 3.94
N LEU A 37 1.21 0.81 3.33
CA LEU A 37 -0.15 0.32 3.62
C LEU A 37 -0.47 -0.89 2.74
N ALA A 38 -0.77 -2.03 3.36
CA ALA A 38 -1.04 -3.29 2.68
C ALA A 38 -2.44 -3.83 3.00
N GLY A 39 -3.07 -4.50 2.04
CA GLY A 39 -4.27 -5.30 2.30
C GLY A 39 -3.94 -6.50 3.20
N SER A 40 -4.93 -7.01 3.96
CA SER A 40 -4.74 -8.10 4.93
C SER A 40 -4.12 -9.38 4.35
N GLY A 41 -4.34 -9.65 3.06
CA GLY A 41 -3.74 -10.79 2.35
C GLY A 41 -2.24 -10.67 2.09
N GLY A 42 -1.66 -9.47 2.17
CA GLY A 42 -0.24 -9.19 1.91
C GLY A 42 0.72 -10.00 2.78
N LYS A 43 0.31 -10.31 4.01
CA LYS A 43 1.07 -11.12 4.96
C LYS A 43 1.50 -12.49 4.41
N LYS A 44 0.81 -13.01 3.40
CA LYS A 44 1.05 -14.34 2.83
C LYS A 44 2.14 -14.38 1.75
N TYR A 45 2.46 -13.24 1.15
CA TYR A 45 3.31 -13.19 -0.05
C TYR A 45 4.35 -12.07 -0.06
N MET A 46 4.24 -11.08 0.83
CA MET A 46 5.23 -10.01 0.95
C MET A 46 6.47 -10.49 1.72
N GLU A 47 7.64 -10.06 1.29
CA GLU A 47 8.91 -10.36 1.97
C GLU A 47 9.14 -9.33 3.09
N LEU A 48 8.48 -9.50 4.23
CA LEU A 48 8.44 -8.52 5.33
C LEU A 48 9.83 -8.18 5.90
N ASP A 49 10.75 -9.15 5.91
CA ASP A 49 12.13 -8.95 6.37
C ASP A 49 12.86 -7.88 5.53
N LYS A 50 12.54 -7.76 4.24
CA LYS A 50 13.11 -6.72 3.37
C LYS A 50 12.60 -5.32 3.75
N PHE A 51 11.33 -5.21 4.14
CA PHE A 51 10.78 -3.95 4.63
C PHE A 51 11.42 -3.54 5.95
N GLU A 52 11.57 -4.49 6.89
CA GLU A 52 12.24 -4.24 8.18
C GLU A 52 13.70 -3.81 7.99
N ALA A 53 14.45 -4.50 7.13
CA ALA A 53 15.83 -4.13 6.79
C ALA A 53 15.93 -2.73 6.17
N ALA A 54 14.91 -2.32 5.41
CA ALA A 54 14.80 -0.98 4.83
C ALA A 54 14.24 0.07 5.81
N LYS A 55 13.93 -0.30 7.05
CA LYS A 55 13.30 0.54 8.07
C LYS A 55 11.93 1.10 7.63
N ILE A 56 11.18 0.30 6.87
CA ILE A 56 9.83 0.60 6.43
C ILE A 56 8.86 -0.28 7.20
N LYS A 57 7.90 0.32 7.90
CA LYS A 57 6.82 -0.38 8.59
C LYS A 57 5.78 -0.83 7.57
N VAL A 58 5.31 -2.06 7.66
CA VAL A 58 4.13 -2.51 6.90
C VAL A 58 2.91 -2.47 7.81
N GLU A 59 1.94 -1.64 7.46
CA GLU A 59 0.65 -1.56 8.15
C GLU A 59 -0.43 -2.27 7.34
N PHE A 60 -1.03 -3.29 7.96
CA PHE A 60 -2.07 -4.08 7.31
C PHE A 60 -3.45 -3.54 7.64
N GLN A 61 -4.28 -3.43 6.61
CA GLN A 61 -5.70 -3.11 6.76
C GLN A 61 -6.36 -4.07 7.76
N ASN A 62 -7.05 -3.48 8.74
CA ASN A 62 -7.80 -4.22 9.73
C ASN A 62 -9.28 -4.28 9.35
N LEU A 63 -9.73 -5.42 8.84
CA LEU A 63 -11.11 -5.62 8.40
C LEU A 63 -12.13 -5.71 9.56
N SER A 64 -11.68 -5.72 10.84
CA SER A 64 -12.60 -5.85 11.98
C SER A 64 -13.52 -4.65 12.17
N ASP A 65 -13.11 -3.48 11.65
CA ASP A 65 -13.85 -2.22 11.78
C ASP A 65 -14.63 -1.86 10.50
N GLU A 66 -14.71 -2.76 9.53
CA GLU A 66 -15.28 -2.48 8.22
C GLU A 66 -16.76 -2.85 8.13
N GLN A 67 -17.58 -1.86 7.81
CA GLN A 67 -18.92 -2.10 7.28
C GLN A 67 -18.78 -2.80 5.93
N LYS A 68 -19.10 -4.10 5.90
CA LYS A 68 -19.27 -4.85 4.65
C LYS A 68 -20.53 -4.35 3.95
N VAL A 69 -20.40 -3.27 3.22
CA VAL A 69 -21.47 -2.77 2.35
C VAL A 69 -21.26 -3.43 0.99
N HIS A 70 -22.28 -4.10 0.49
CA HIS A 70 -22.20 -4.70 -0.83
C HIS A 70 -22.06 -3.58 -1.86
N VAL A 71 -21.24 -3.75 -2.90
CA VAL A 71 -21.03 -2.68 -3.91
C VAL A 71 -22.35 -2.24 -4.56
N LEU A 72 -23.30 -3.18 -4.72
CA LEU A 72 -24.64 -2.87 -5.22
C LEU A 72 -25.50 -2.03 -4.26
N ASP A 73 -25.14 -1.95 -2.98
CA ASP A 73 -25.85 -1.12 -2.00
C ASP A 73 -25.36 0.34 -2.01
N ILE A 74 -24.24 0.64 -2.71
CA ILE A 74 -23.62 1.98 -2.81
C ILE A 74 -23.84 2.62 -4.20
N LEU A 75 -24.29 1.82 -5.18
CA LEU A 75 -24.60 2.26 -6.55
C LEU A 75 -26.07 2.62 -6.70
#